data_AF-M5C6H6-F1
#
_entry.id   AF-M5C6H6-F1
#
_cell.length_a   1.000
_cell.length_b   1.000
_cell.length_c   1.000
_cell.angle_alpha   90.00
_cell.angle_beta   90.00
_cell.angle_gamma   90.00
#
_symmetry.space_group_name_H-M   'P 1'
#
loop_
_entity.id
_entity.type
_entity.pdbx_description
1 polymer ?
#
loop_
_entity_poly.entity_id
_entity_poly.type
_entity_poly.pdbx_seq_one_letter_code
_entity_poly.pdbx_strand_id
1 'polypeptide(L)'
;MTQDVLVPLANSAYEKNLTYYVHGLDVLGWLDGSIPVPPLEYLASVPVSFPVIGLAQLVQYIVVASVTALTPGELRDRLKGATGHSQGILSAVVAATSTNLESFSENSAKALRWLVWVGARGQEAFPVLAVEPNIVKDSVDGGEGVPSPMLSVTGLPLSTLEKHITGVNKHLPKNSQLGISLHNGSRAFVVTGPPRALYGLVTALRSWLSVSHTIRSISTAQRRKFWPT
;
A
#
# COMPACT_ATOMS: atom_id res chain seq x y z
N MET A 1 -17.74 -3.63 -12.70
CA MET A 1 -16.48 -3.76 -11.90
C MET A 1 -16.74 -4.35 -10.51
N THR A 2 -17.52 -3.71 -9.65
CA THR A 2 -17.79 -4.28 -8.31
C THR A 2 -18.53 -5.61 -8.39
N GLN A 3 -19.70 -5.63 -9.02
CA GLN A 3 -20.55 -6.82 -9.12
C GLN A 3 -19.95 -7.91 -10.02
N ASP A 4 -19.27 -7.53 -11.11
CA ASP A 4 -18.76 -8.49 -12.10
C ASP A 4 -17.34 -8.98 -11.80
N VAL A 5 -16.59 -8.29 -10.94
CA VAL A 5 -15.17 -8.59 -10.68
C VAL A 5 -14.89 -8.73 -9.20
N LEU A 6 -15.07 -7.68 -8.39
CA LEU A 6 -14.63 -7.69 -6.99
C LEU A 6 -15.44 -8.64 -6.11
N VAL A 7 -16.76 -8.63 -6.21
CA VAL A 7 -17.64 -9.52 -5.43
C VAL A 7 -17.38 -11.00 -5.78
N PRO A 8 -17.36 -11.42 -7.05
CA PRO A 8 -17.04 -12.80 -7.42
C PRO A 8 -15.65 -13.23 -6.96
N LEU A 9 -14.65 -12.34 -7.00
CA LEU A 9 -13.30 -12.66 -6.56
C LEU A 9 -13.19 -12.81 -5.04
N ALA A 10 -13.90 -11.98 -4.27
CA ALA A 10 -13.99 -12.13 -2.81
C ALA A 10 -14.62 -13.47 -2.43
N ASN A 11 -15.69 -13.87 -3.13
CA ASN A 11 -16.34 -15.17 -2.94
C ASN A 11 -15.40 -16.33 -3.30
N SER A 12 -14.69 -16.24 -4.43
CA SER A 12 -13.72 -17.26 -4.83
C SER A 12 -12.52 -17.37 -3.88
N ALA A 13 -12.13 -16.27 -3.21
CA ALA A 13 -11.11 -16.31 -2.18
C ALA A 13 -11.57 -17.12 -0.96
N TYR A 14 -12.85 -17.01 -0.57
CA TYR A 14 -13.43 -17.84 0.48
C TYR A 14 -13.40 -19.34 0.14
N GLU A 15 -13.74 -19.71 -1.10
CA GLU A 15 -13.63 -21.09 -1.60
C GLU A 15 -12.20 -21.65 -1.54
N LYS A 16 -11.19 -20.76 -1.55
CA LYS A 16 -9.77 -21.09 -1.43
C LYS A 16 -9.25 -21.00 0.00
N ASN A 17 -10.13 -20.96 1.00
CA ASN A 17 -9.82 -20.83 2.43
C ASN A 17 -9.08 -19.54 2.80
N LEU A 18 -9.21 -18.47 2.01
CA LEU A 18 -8.67 -17.15 2.33
C LEU A 18 -9.77 -16.33 3.02
N THR A 19 -9.74 -16.28 4.36
CA THR A 19 -10.77 -15.66 5.20
C THR A 19 -10.63 -14.15 5.36
N TYR A 20 -9.92 -13.47 4.45
CA TYR A 20 -9.64 -12.04 4.55
C TYR A 20 -10.82 -11.14 4.19
N TYR A 21 -11.84 -11.64 3.50
CA TYR A 21 -12.94 -10.85 2.94
C TYR A 21 -14.25 -11.00 3.74
N VAL A 22 -14.17 -10.96 5.08
CA VAL A 22 -15.34 -11.19 5.96
C VAL A 22 -16.49 -10.19 5.77
N HIS A 23 -16.21 -8.99 5.25
CA HIS A 23 -17.23 -8.00 4.88
C HIS A 23 -17.43 -7.88 3.35
N GLY A 24 -16.89 -8.83 2.57
CA GLY A 24 -16.92 -8.80 1.11
C GLY A 24 -16.11 -7.66 0.49
N LEU A 25 -16.29 -7.47 -0.82
CA LEU A 25 -15.72 -6.35 -1.59
C LEU A 25 -16.82 -5.62 -2.40
N ASP A 26 -17.99 -5.42 -1.80
CA ASP A 26 -19.08 -4.66 -2.44
C ASP A 26 -18.91 -3.16 -2.24
N VAL A 27 -17.95 -2.61 -2.97
CA VAL A 27 -17.60 -1.18 -2.94
C VAL A 27 -18.77 -0.28 -3.33
N LEU A 28 -19.64 -0.73 -4.26
CA LEU A 28 -20.79 0.08 -4.66
C LEU A 28 -21.81 0.13 -3.52
N GLY A 29 -22.09 -1.01 -2.90
CA GLY A 29 -22.99 -1.07 -1.76
C GLY A 29 -22.51 -0.24 -0.56
N TRP A 30 -21.18 -0.15 -0.35
CA TRP A 30 -20.60 0.74 0.67
C TRP A 30 -20.79 2.23 0.32
N LEU A 31 -20.79 2.59 -0.96
CA LEU A 31 -20.90 3.98 -1.43
C LEU A 31 -22.35 4.47 -1.51
N ASP A 32 -23.28 3.61 -1.94
CA ASP A 32 -24.70 3.96 -2.09
C ASP A 32 -25.52 3.76 -0.80
N GLY A 33 -24.93 3.12 0.21
CA GLY A 33 -25.54 2.89 1.52
C GLY A 33 -26.47 1.69 1.59
N SER A 34 -26.53 0.85 0.54
CA SER A 34 -27.30 -0.40 0.57
C SER A 34 -26.73 -1.45 1.52
N ILE A 35 -25.43 -1.36 1.86
CA ILE A 35 -24.82 -2.13 2.94
C ILE A 35 -23.90 -1.24 3.81
N PRO A 36 -23.69 -1.59 5.11
CA PRO A 36 -22.82 -0.82 5.98
C PRO A 36 -21.37 -0.76 5.49
N VAL A 37 -20.73 0.40 5.63
CA VAL A 37 -19.29 0.55 5.39
C VAL A 37 -18.52 -0.26 6.45
N PRO A 38 -17.57 -1.13 6.05
CA PRO A 38 -16.79 -1.91 7.00
C PRO A 38 -15.91 -1.06 7.93
N PRO A 39 -15.44 -1.63 9.05
CA PRO A 39 -14.47 -0.97 9.93
C PRO A 39 -13.20 -0.51 9.20
N LEU A 40 -12.59 0.52 9.74
CA LEU A 40 -11.36 1.12 9.20
C LEU A 40 -10.24 0.07 9.02
N GLU A 41 -10.09 -0.81 9.99
CA GLU A 41 -9.06 -1.85 10.03
C GLU A 41 -9.24 -2.84 8.89
N TYR A 42 -10.49 -3.17 8.54
CA TYR A 42 -10.81 -3.99 7.39
C TYR A 42 -10.46 -3.29 6.09
N LEU A 43 -10.90 -2.03 5.92
CA LEU A 43 -10.62 -1.23 4.72
C LEU A 43 -9.12 -0.96 4.52
N ALA A 44 -8.36 -0.85 5.62
CA ALA A 44 -6.92 -0.62 5.61
C ALA A 44 -6.11 -1.91 5.41
N SER A 45 -6.72 -3.08 5.57
CA SER A 45 -6.04 -4.37 5.36
C SER A 45 -5.49 -4.48 3.94
N VAL A 46 -4.40 -5.24 3.76
CA VAL A 46 -3.77 -5.40 2.44
C VAL A 46 -4.73 -6.01 1.41
N PRO A 47 -5.49 -7.09 1.71
CA PRO A 47 -6.39 -7.71 0.73
C PRO A 47 -7.50 -6.78 0.24
N VAL A 48 -7.98 -5.85 1.07
CA VAL A 48 -9.06 -4.92 0.72
C VAL A 48 -8.50 -3.63 0.11
N SER A 49 -7.50 -3.01 0.73
CA SER A 49 -6.96 -1.73 0.28
C SER A 49 -6.27 -1.83 -1.09
N PHE A 50 -5.60 -2.94 -1.42
CA PHE A 50 -4.94 -3.12 -2.72
C PHE A 50 -5.91 -2.90 -3.90
N PRO A 51 -6.98 -3.71 -4.04
CA PRO A 51 -7.90 -3.58 -5.15
C PRO A 51 -8.72 -2.29 -5.08
N VAL A 52 -9.10 -1.80 -3.89
CA VAL A 52 -9.90 -0.57 -3.77
C VAL A 52 -9.10 0.67 -4.16
N ILE A 53 -7.82 0.77 -3.80
CA ILE A 53 -6.94 1.85 -4.28
C ILE A 53 -6.78 1.78 -5.80
N GLY A 54 -6.56 0.58 -6.35
CA GLY A 54 -6.47 0.40 -7.81
C GLY A 54 -7.76 0.80 -8.52
N LEU A 55 -8.93 0.41 -7.99
CA LEU A 55 -10.23 0.82 -8.51
C LEU A 55 -10.38 2.34 -8.49
N ALA A 56 -10.03 3.00 -7.38
CA ALA A 56 -10.09 4.46 -7.30
C ALA A 56 -9.19 5.12 -8.36
N GLN A 57 -7.96 4.64 -8.57
CA GLN A 57 -7.06 5.14 -9.61
C GLN A 57 -7.64 4.98 -11.02
N LEU A 58 -8.24 3.82 -11.32
CA LEU A 58 -8.87 3.55 -12.61
C LEU A 58 -10.12 4.42 -12.84
N VAL A 59 -10.94 4.61 -11.81
CA VAL A 59 -12.10 5.52 -11.86
C VAL A 59 -11.65 6.94 -12.15
N GLN A 60 -10.61 7.44 -11.48
CA GLN A 60 -10.09 8.79 -11.75
C GLN A 60 -9.60 8.93 -13.19
N TYR A 61 -8.90 7.93 -13.74
CA TYR A 61 -8.45 7.95 -15.13
C TYR A 61 -9.62 8.06 -16.12
N ILE A 62 -10.68 7.24 -15.94
CA ILE A 62 -11.82 7.26 -16.86
C ILE A 62 -12.70 8.51 -16.67
N VAL A 63 -12.74 9.09 -15.47
CA VAL A 63 -13.38 10.39 -15.24
C VAL A 63 -12.67 11.48 -16.04
N VAL A 64 -11.33 11.52 -16.02
CA VAL A 64 -10.56 12.48 -16.83
C VAL A 64 -10.84 12.31 -18.32
N ALA A 65 -10.87 11.07 -18.83
CA ALA A 65 -11.23 10.79 -20.22
C ALA A 65 -12.64 11.31 -20.55
N SER A 66 -13.61 11.02 -19.69
CA SER A 66 -15.01 11.44 -19.86
C SER A 66 -15.18 12.96 -19.87
N VAL A 67 -14.62 13.68 -18.90
CA VAL A 67 -14.77 15.15 -18.81
C VAL A 67 -14.05 15.91 -19.92
N THR A 68 -13.02 15.29 -20.52
CA THR A 68 -12.32 15.85 -21.68
C THR A 68 -12.91 15.40 -23.02
N ALA A 69 -14.00 14.60 -22.99
CA ALA A 69 -14.62 13.99 -24.16
C ALA A 69 -13.63 13.19 -25.02
N LEU A 70 -12.68 12.50 -24.37
CA LEU A 70 -11.70 11.64 -25.00
C LEU A 70 -11.98 10.17 -24.67
N THR A 71 -11.69 9.29 -25.61
CA THR A 71 -11.51 7.88 -25.31
C THR A 71 -10.25 7.66 -24.45
N PRO A 72 -10.14 6.53 -23.73
CA PRO A 72 -8.92 6.16 -23.00
C PRO A 72 -7.65 6.21 -23.87
N GLY A 73 -7.75 5.82 -25.15
CA GLY A 73 -6.64 5.86 -26.11
C GLY A 73 -6.25 7.27 -26.50
N GLU A 74 -7.22 8.12 -26.83
CA GLU A 74 -6.94 9.52 -27.15
C GLU A 74 -6.34 10.27 -25.97
N LEU A 75 -6.82 10.01 -24.74
CA LEU A 75 -6.22 10.59 -23.53
C LEU A 75 -4.77 10.13 -23.37
N ARG A 76 -4.50 8.83 -23.54
CA ARG A 76 -3.14 8.28 -23.50
C ARG A 76 -2.24 8.94 -24.54
N ASP A 77 -2.73 9.20 -25.75
CA ASP A 77 -1.94 9.80 -26.83
C ASP A 77 -1.56 11.28 -26.53
N ARG A 78 -2.22 11.93 -25.57
CA ARG A 78 -1.80 13.24 -25.04
C ARG A 78 -0.70 13.15 -23.98
N LEU A 79 -0.37 11.95 -23.50
CA LEU A 79 0.65 11.71 -22.48
C LEU A 79 1.94 11.22 -23.14
N LYS A 80 3.08 11.82 -22.78
CA LYS A 80 4.40 11.32 -23.22
C LYS A 80 4.77 9.99 -22.56
N GLY A 81 4.14 9.66 -21.44
CA GLY A 81 4.36 8.44 -20.69
C GLY A 81 3.57 8.44 -19.40
N ALA A 82 3.38 7.25 -18.83
CA ALA A 82 2.76 7.04 -17.54
C ALA A 82 3.59 6.05 -16.73
N THR A 83 3.57 6.20 -15.41
CA THR A 83 4.17 5.26 -14.46
C THR A 83 3.30 5.19 -13.22
N GLY A 84 3.59 4.25 -12.33
CA GLY A 84 2.90 4.15 -11.06
C GLY A 84 3.83 3.70 -9.95
N HIS A 85 3.62 4.26 -8.76
CA HIS A 85 4.41 3.92 -7.58
C HIS A 85 3.89 2.63 -6.96
N SER A 86 4.78 1.66 -6.72
CA SER A 86 4.43 0.37 -6.13
C SER A 86 3.26 -0.27 -6.89
N GLN A 87 2.14 -0.55 -6.23
CA GLN A 87 0.95 -1.14 -6.85
C GLN A 87 0.31 -0.26 -7.95
N GLY A 88 0.55 1.05 -7.94
CA GLY A 88 -0.02 1.98 -8.91
C GLY A 88 0.48 1.72 -10.34
N ILE A 89 1.56 0.95 -10.51
CA ILE A 89 2.07 0.57 -11.83
C ILE A 89 1.01 -0.15 -12.66
N LEU A 90 0.12 -0.92 -12.03
CA LEU A 90 -0.97 -1.62 -12.71
C LEU A 90 -1.93 -0.64 -13.38
N SER A 91 -2.30 0.46 -12.72
CA SER A 91 -3.17 1.48 -13.31
C SER A 91 -2.48 2.19 -14.50
N ALA A 92 -1.17 2.42 -14.42
CA ALA A 92 -0.40 2.96 -15.54
C ALA A 92 -0.37 1.99 -16.74
N VAL A 93 -0.24 0.68 -16.49
CA VAL A 93 -0.34 -0.35 -17.53
C VAL A 93 -1.73 -0.33 -18.18
N VAL A 94 -2.81 -0.28 -17.38
CA VAL A 94 -4.18 -0.18 -17.94
C VAL A 94 -4.33 1.06 -18.82
N ALA A 95 -3.84 2.22 -18.37
CA ALA A 95 -3.87 3.44 -19.16
C ALA A 95 -3.11 3.30 -20.49
N ALA A 96 -1.93 2.65 -20.48
CA ALA A 96 -1.12 2.45 -21.66
C ALA A 96 -1.75 1.46 -22.67
N THR A 97 -2.43 0.41 -22.19
CA THR A 97 -2.91 -0.69 -23.04
C THR A 97 -4.38 -0.56 -23.45
N SER A 98 -5.06 0.53 -23.11
CA SER A 98 -6.49 0.72 -23.40
C SER A 98 -6.70 1.78 -24.48
N THR A 99 -7.51 1.47 -25.48
CA THR A 99 -7.78 2.37 -26.62
C THR A 99 -9.19 2.96 -26.57
N ASN A 100 -10.15 2.21 -26.04
CA ASN A 100 -11.56 2.56 -25.95
C ASN A 100 -12.14 2.08 -24.61
N LEU A 101 -13.42 2.37 -24.35
CA LEU A 101 -14.06 2.02 -23.08
C LEU A 101 -14.14 0.50 -22.83
N GLU A 102 -14.31 -0.29 -23.88
CA GLU A 102 -14.37 -1.76 -23.82
C GLU A 102 -13.02 -2.33 -23.37
N SER A 103 -11.94 -2.04 -24.10
CA SER A 103 -10.58 -2.46 -23.74
C SER A 103 -10.14 -1.91 -22.38
N PHE A 104 -10.56 -0.69 -22.02
CA PHE A 104 -10.32 -0.15 -20.68
C PHE A 104 -11.01 -0.97 -19.60
N SER A 105 -12.26 -1.36 -19.81
CA SER A 105 -13.00 -2.19 -18.87
C SER A 105 -12.37 -3.57 -18.72
N GLU A 106 -12.01 -4.22 -19.83
CA GLU A 106 -11.32 -5.53 -19.80
C GLU A 106 -9.98 -5.46 -19.06
N ASN A 107 -9.15 -4.46 -19.37
CA ASN A 107 -7.84 -4.30 -18.76
C ASN A 107 -7.97 -3.92 -17.27
N SER A 108 -8.96 -3.12 -16.92
CA SER A 108 -9.31 -2.83 -15.52
C SER A 108 -9.70 -4.09 -14.75
N ALA A 109 -10.51 -4.97 -15.35
CA ALA A 109 -10.88 -6.23 -14.73
C ALA A 109 -9.67 -7.15 -14.51
N LYS A 110 -8.74 -7.22 -15.48
CA LYS A 110 -7.46 -7.96 -15.34
C LYS A 110 -6.61 -7.38 -14.21
N ALA A 111 -6.48 -6.06 -14.14
CA ALA A 111 -5.70 -5.38 -13.11
C ALA A 111 -6.30 -5.58 -11.71
N LEU A 112 -7.61 -5.41 -11.55
CA LEU A 112 -8.29 -5.65 -10.28
C LEU A 112 -8.18 -7.10 -9.82
N ARG A 113 -8.31 -8.06 -10.75
CA ARG A 113 -8.07 -9.48 -10.45
C ARG A 113 -6.67 -9.71 -9.92
N TRP A 114 -5.66 -9.12 -10.55
CA TRP A 114 -4.28 -9.23 -10.09
C TRP A 114 -4.10 -8.61 -8.70
N LEU A 115 -4.65 -7.41 -8.46
CA LEU A 115 -4.55 -6.72 -7.17
C LEU A 115 -5.23 -7.48 -6.02
N VAL A 116 -6.39 -8.10 -6.26
CA VAL A 116 -7.06 -8.97 -5.26
C VAL A 116 -6.16 -10.14 -4.87
N TRP A 117 -5.61 -10.86 -5.85
CA TRP A 117 -4.79 -12.04 -5.57
C TRP A 117 -3.45 -11.71 -4.97
N VAL A 118 -2.77 -10.66 -5.45
CA VAL A 118 -1.51 -10.20 -4.85
C VAL A 118 -1.74 -9.67 -3.44
N GLY A 119 -2.82 -8.93 -3.19
CA GLY A 119 -3.19 -8.48 -1.85
C GLY A 119 -3.40 -9.65 -0.89
N ALA A 120 -4.21 -10.63 -1.30
CA ALA A 120 -4.48 -11.82 -0.49
C ALA A 120 -3.23 -12.66 -0.23
N ARG A 121 -2.42 -12.96 -1.26
CA ARG A 121 -1.20 -13.77 -1.12
C ARG A 121 -0.10 -13.02 -0.37
N GLY A 122 -0.02 -11.70 -0.52
CA GLY A 122 0.87 -10.86 0.28
C GLY A 122 0.50 -10.93 1.77
N GLN A 123 -0.80 -10.90 2.09
CA GLN A 123 -1.28 -11.02 3.46
C GLN A 123 -1.05 -12.42 4.06
N GLU A 124 -1.16 -13.46 3.25
CA GLU A 124 -0.88 -14.86 3.64
C GLU A 124 0.62 -15.08 3.90
N ALA A 125 1.47 -14.57 3.01
CA ALA A 125 2.92 -14.66 3.16
C ALA A 125 3.46 -13.84 4.34
N PHE A 126 2.75 -12.78 4.73
CA PHE A 126 3.13 -11.91 5.84
C PHE A 126 1.92 -11.59 6.74
N PRO A 127 1.55 -12.52 7.64
CA PRO A 127 0.38 -12.35 8.50
C PRO A 127 0.54 -11.16 9.46
N VAL A 128 -0.56 -10.49 9.76
CA VAL A 128 -0.57 -9.44 10.79
C VAL A 128 -0.38 -10.08 12.15
N LEU A 129 0.76 -9.85 12.76
CA LEU A 129 1.05 -10.27 14.13
C LEU A 129 0.74 -9.14 15.11
N ALA A 130 0.17 -9.50 16.26
CA ALA A 130 -0.04 -8.56 17.35
C ALA A 130 1.31 -8.00 17.82
N VAL A 131 1.36 -6.69 18.03
CA VAL A 131 2.50 -5.98 18.61
C VAL A 131 2.17 -5.67 20.06
N GLU A 132 3.14 -5.83 20.95
CA GLU A 132 2.94 -5.63 22.38
C GLU A 132 2.46 -4.21 22.69
N PRO A 133 1.48 -4.01 23.59
CA PRO A 133 0.92 -2.69 23.89
C PRO A 133 1.96 -1.65 24.31
N ASN A 134 3.00 -2.06 25.03
CA ASN A 134 4.09 -1.18 25.43
C ASN A 134 4.90 -0.67 24.23
N ILE A 135 5.13 -1.50 23.21
CA ILE A 135 5.81 -1.09 21.96
C ILE A 135 4.92 -0.13 21.17
N VAL A 136 3.62 -0.41 21.09
CA VAL A 136 2.67 0.47 20.41
C VAL A 136 2.65 1.84 21.09
N LYS A 137 2.54 1.86 22.42
CA LYS A 137 2.55 3.09 23.21
C LYS A 137 3.84 3.89 23.00
N ASP A 138 5.00 3.25 23.13
CA ASP A 138 6.29 3.93 22.95
C ASP A 138 6.49 4.49 21.53
N SER A 139 6.05 3.77 20.50
CA SER A 139 6.10 4.22 19.10
C SER A 139 5.13 5.37 18.81
N VAL A 140 3.96 5.39 19.47
CA VAL A 140 3.01 6.50 19.34
C VAL A 140 3.51 7.73 20.10
N ASP A 141 3.98 7.56 21.34
CA ASP A 141 4.49 8.65 22.18
C ASP A 141 5.76 9.30 21.58
N GLY A 142 6.59 8.52 20.87
CA GLY A 142 7.76 9.02 20.14
C GLY A 142 7.44 9.72 18.81
N GLY A 143 6.18 9.70 18.37
CA GLY A 143 5.72 10.39 17.16
C GLY A 143 5.83 9.58 15.86
N GLU A 144 6.26 8.31 15.90
CA GLU A 144 6.35 7.46 14.71
C GLU A 144 5.00 6.86 14.31
N GLY A 145 4.06 6.76 15.25
CA GLY A 145 2.73 6.19 15.05
C GLY A 145 2.67 4.70 15.35
N VAL A 146 1.55 4.07 15.01
CA VAL A 146 1.33 2.63 15.29
C VAL A 146 2.25 1.78 14.42
N PRO A 147 3.05 0.85 15.01
CA PRO A 147 3.94 -0.05 14.27
C PRO A 147 3.25 -0.75 13.11
N SER A 148 3.89 -0.71 11.93
CA SER A 148 3.41 -1.35 10.71
C SER A 148 4.59 -2.05 10.01
N PRO A 149 4.35 -2.92 9.01
CA PRO A 149 5.42 -3.63 8.32
C PRO A 149 6.22 -2.75 7.33
N MET A 150 5.96 -1.44 7.31
CA MET A 150 6.65 -0.48 6.44
C MET A 150 6.97 0.79 7.25
N LEU A 151 8.23 1.20 7.26
CA LEU A 151 8.73 2.39 7.97
C LEU A 151 9.26 3.41 6.96
N SER A 152 8.70 4.61 6.98
CA SER A 152 9.21 5.75 6.22
C SER A 152 10.35 6.42 6.98
N VAL A 153 11.49 6.60 6.32
CA VAL A 153 12.68 7.25 6.88
C VAL A 153 13.08 8.39 5.95
N THR A 154 13.04 9.63 6.46
CA THR A 154 13.39 10.82 5.67
C THR A 154 14.51 11.64 6.30
N GLY A 155 15.38 12.19 5.46
CA GLY A 155 16.49 13.03 5.89
C GLY A 155 17.79 12.27 6.17
N LEU A 156 17.85 10.94 6.03
CA LEU A 156 19.11 10.21 6.13
C LEU A 156 19.75 9.95 4.75
N PRO A 157 21.08 10.00 4.62
CA PRO A 157 21.78 9.39 3.49
C PRO A 157 21.57 7.87 3.46
N LEU A 158 21.51 7.29 2.26
CA LEU A 158 21.31 5.84 2.07
C LEU A 158 22.35 5.01 2.85
N SER A 159 23.63 5.36 2.71
CA SER A 159 24.73 4.64 3.38
C SER A 159 24.63 4.66 4.91
N THR A 160 24.08 5.72 5.49
CA THR A 160 23.82 5.79 6.94
C THR A 160 22.68 4.85 7.32
N LEU A 161 21.58 4.89 6.57
CA LEU A 161 20.44 4.00 6.82
C LEU A 161 20.82 2.52 6.71
N GLU A 162 21.59 2.16 5.68
CA GLU A 162 22.10 0.79 5.47
C GLU A 162 22.97 0.32 6.64
N LYS A 163 23.78 1.19 7.24
CA LYS A 163 24.58 0.85 8.43
C LYS A 163 23.69 0.52 9.62
N HIS A 164 22.65 1.30 9.88
CA HIS A 164 21.71 1.03 10.97
C HIS A 164 20.90 -0.25 10.73
N ILE A 165 20.39 -0.45 9.52
CA ILE A 165 19.71 -1.69 9.12
C ILE A 165 20.63 -2.90 9.31
N THR A 166 21.87 -2.81 8.85
CA THR A 166 22.86 -3.88 9.01
C THR A 166 23.13 -4.17 10.49
N GLY A 167 23.25 -3.13 11.32
CA GLY A 167 23.42 -3.26 12.77
C GLY A 167 22.26 -4.03 13.41
N VAL A 168 21.03 -3.66 13.10
CA VAL A 168 19.82 -4.33 13.62
C VAL A 168 19.73 -5.77 13.10
N ASN A 169 19.96 -6.01 11.80
CA ASN A 169 19.85 -7.32 11.16
C ASN A 169 20.84 -8.37 11.71
N LYS A 170 21.97 -7.96 12.30
CA LYS A 170 22.90 -8.87 12.99
C LYS A 170 22.26 -9.60 14.17
N HIS A 171 21.22 -9.03 14.76
CA HIS A 171 20.52 -9.58 15.91
C HIS A 171 19.20 -10.27 15.53
N LEU A 172 18.88 -10.36 14.23
CA LEU A 172 17.63 -10.91 13.74
C LEU A 172 17.87 -12.22 12.97
N PRO A 173 16.96 -13.21 13.10
CA PRO A 173 16.97 -14.37 12.23
C PRO A 173 16.67 -13.96 10.78
N LYS A 174 17.09 -14.78 9.81
CA LYS A 174 16.99 -14.46 8.37
C LYS A 174 15.58 -14.06 7.92
N ASN A 175 14.54 -14.70 8.45
CA ASN A 175 13.13 -14.44 8.11
C ASN A 175 12.54 -13.17 8.74
N SER A 176 13.30 -12.49 9.60
CA SER A 176 12.89 -11.25 10.27
C SER A 176 13.76 -10.05 9.90
N GLN A 177 14.72 -10.22 9.00
CA GLN A 177 15.62 -9.15 8.59
C GLN A 177 14.89 -8.04 7.84
N LEU A 178 15.33 -6.82 8.08
CA LEU A 178 14.82 -5.60 7.47
C LEU A 178 15.51 -5.35 6.13
N GLY A 179 14.78 -4.77 5.18
CA GLY A 179 15.31 -4.35 3.89
C GLY A 179 14.73 -3.01 3.44
N ILE A 180 15.47 -2.28 2.60
CA ILE A 180 14.93 -1.10 1.93
C ILE A 180 14.11 -1.58 0.74
N SER A 181 12.82 -1.29 0.71
CA SER A 181 11.93 -1.69 -0.39
C SER A 181 11.60 -0.56 -1.34
N LEU A 182 11.71 0.71 -0.91
CA LEU A 182 11.44 1.85 -1.76
C LEU A 182 12.50 2.94 -1.59
N HIS A 183 12.94 3.47 -2.73
CA HIS A 183 13.79 4.66 -2.84
C HIS A 183 12.95 5.79 -3.41
N ASN A 184 12.26 6.52 -2.53
CA ASN A 184 11.34 7.60 -2.91
C ASN A 184 12.07 8.92 -3.21
N GLY A 185 13.36 9.02 -2.88
CA GLY A 185 14.21 10.16 -3.17
C GLY A 185 15.63 9.92 -2.66
N SER A 186 16.51 10.90 -2.84
CA SER A 186 17.92 10.80 -2.42
C SER A 186 18.11 10.61 -0.91
N ARG A 187 17.11 11.00 -0.11
CA ARG A 187 17.08 10.90 1.36
C ARG A 187 15.70 10.50 1.88
N ALA A 188 14.92 9.76 1.09
CA ALA A 188 13.58 9.33 1.45
C ALA A 188 13.40 7.87 1.07
N PHE A 189 13.30 7.00 2.07
CA PHE A 189 13.30 5.56 1.89
C PHE A 189 12.15 4.91 2.64
N VAL A 190 11.73 3.73 2.20
CA VAL A 190 10.84 2.86 2.98
C VAL A 190 11.57 1.57 3.30
N VAL A 191 11.69 1.29 4.60
CA VAL A 191 12.23 0.04 5.14
C VAL A 191 11.06 -0.89 5.45
N THR A 192 11.16 -2.17 5.11
CA THR A 192 10.12 -3.16 5.37
C THR A 192 10.65 -4.33 6.19
N GLY A 193 9.74 -4.97 6.91
CA GLY A 193 10.01 -6.13 7.76
C GLY A 193 8.97 -6.27 8.88
N PRO A 194 9.15 -7.20 9.82
CA PRO A 194 8.24 -7.36 10.96
C PRO A 194 8.12 -6.05 11.76
N PRO A 195 6.90 -5.64 12.16
CA PRO A 195 6.69 -4.39 12.91
C PRO A 195 7.58 -4.28 14.15
N ARG A 196 7.79 -5.40 14.88
CA ARG A 196 8.68 -5.47 16.04
C ARG A 196 10.15 -5.25 15.68
N ALA A 197 10.61 -5.77 14.54
CA ALA A 197 11.97 -5.56 14.06
C ALA A 197 12.17 -4.09 13.60
N LEU A 198 11.17 -3.52 12.91
CA LEU A 198 11.18 -2.11 12.52
C LEU A 198 11.18 -1.18 13.73
N TYR A 199 10.49 -1.53 14.81
CA TYR A 199 10.59 -0.80 16.08
C TYR A 199 12.03 -0.82 16.64
N GLY A 200 12.75 -1.95 16.54
CA GLY A 200 14.17 -2.00 16.89
C GLY A 200 15.05 -1.06 16.06
N LEU A 201 14.70 -0.84 14.79
CA LEU A 201 15.35 0.18 13.96
C LEU A 201 14.98 1.61 14.41
N VAL A 202 13.71 1.86 14.74
CA VAL A 202 13.26 3.15 15.27
C VAL A 202 14.04 3.52 16.53
N THR A 203 14.16 2.62 17.51
CA THR A 203 14.90 2.90 18.75
C THR A 203 16.38 3.18 18.50
N ALA A 204 17.03 2.40 17.62
CA ALA A 204 18.42 2.64 17.23
C ALA A 204 18.61 4.00 16.54
N LEU A 205 17.66 4.41 15.70
CA LEU A 205 17.68 5.72 15.04
C LEU A 205 17.40 6.86 16.04
N ARG A 206 16.48 6.70 17.00
CA ARG A 206 16.24 7.69 18.06
C ARG A 206 17.48 7.97 18.90
N SER A 207 18.23 6.95 19.28
CA SER A 207 19.50 7.12 20.00
C SER A 207 20.54 7.87 19.18
N TRP A 208 20.49 7.78 17.85
CA TRP A 208 21.36 8.56 16.97
C TRP A 208 20.86 10.01 16.79
N LEU A 209 19.54 10.20 16.74
CA LEU A 209 18.87 11.50 16.64
C LEU A 209 19.17 12.42 17.81
N SER A 210 19.14 11.90 19.03
CA SER A 210 19.45 12.68 20.23
C SER A 210 20.88 13.25 20.21
N VAL A 211 21.74 12.74 19.32
CA VAL A 211 23.12 13.18 19.11
C VAL A 211 23.29 13.95 17.79
N SER A 212 22.33 13.92 16.86
CA SER A 212 22.47 14.43 15.48
C SER A 212 21.23 15.17 14.98
N HIS A 213 21.37 16.47 14.69
CA HIS A 213 20.29 17.39 14.27
C HIS A 213 19.79 17.20 12.81
N THR A 214 19.99 16.04 12.19
CA THR A 214 19.98 15.91 10.71
C THR A 214 18.75 15.21 10.11
N ILE A 215 17.91 14.55 10.91
CA ILE A 215 16.69 13.85 10.42
C ILE A 215 15.47 14.73 10.67
N ARG A 216 14.55 14.75 9.70
CA ARG A 216 13.30 15.52 9.83
C ARG A 216 12.12 14.67 10.30
N SER A 217 12.04 13.38 9.92
CA SER A 217 11.02 12.49 10.45
C SER A 217 11.33 11.00 10.24
N ILE A 218 10.88 10.21 11.21
CA ILE A 218 10.69 8.75 11.11
C ILE A 218 9.21 8.53 11.39
N SER A 219 8.52 7.78 10.54
CA SER A 219 7.11 7.48 10.76
C SER A 219 6.75 6.15 10.14
N THR A 220 5.79 5.44 10.73
CA THR A 220 5.25 4.25 10.08
C THR A 220 4.62 4.66 8.77
N ALA A 221 5.02 3.97 7.70
CA ALA A 221 4.41 4.14 6.38
C ALA A 221 3.07 3.43 6.44
N GLN A 222 2.03 4.14 6.87
CA GLN A 222 0.67 3.68 6.73
C GLN A 222 0.23 3.95 5.29
N ARG A 223 -0.61 3.06 4.74
CA ARG A 223 -1.29 3.28 3.44
C ARG A 223 -2.30 4.44 3.47
N ARG A 224 -2.26 5.27 4.52
CA ARG A 224 -3.09 6.46 4.74
C ARG A 224 -2.21 7.67 5.04
N LYS A 225 -2.02 8.47 3.99
CA LYS A 225 -2.22 9.92 3.94
C LYS A 225 -2.61 10.26 2.50
N PHE A 226 -3.82 9.87 2.10
CA PHE A 226 -4.43 10.40 0.89
C PHE A 226 -5.12 11.71 1.28
N TRP A 227 -4.58 12.80 0.74
CA TRP A 227 -5.04 14.19 0.75
C TRP A 227 -5.04 14.96 2.11
N PRO A 228 -4.23 16.02 2.26
CA PRO A 228 -4.65 17.17 3.04
C PRO A 228 -5.63 17.99 2.18
N THR A 229 -6.89 18.09 2.59
CA THR A 229 -7.67 19.29 2.30
C THR A 229 -7.19 20.40 3.22
#